data_AF-A0AA88CVZ7-F1
#
_entry.id   AF-A0AA88CVZ7-F1
#
_cell.length_a   1.000
_cell.length_b   1.000
_cell.length_c   1.000
_cell.angle_alpha   90.00
_cell.angle_beta   90.00
_cell.angle_gamma   90.00
#
_symmetry.space_group_name_H-M   'P 1'
#
loop_
_entity.id
_entity.type
_entity.pdbx_description
1 polymer ?
#
loop_
_entity_poly.entity_id
_entity_poly.type
_entity_poly.pdbx_seq_one_letter_code
_entity_poly.pdbx_strand_id
1 'polypeptide(L)'
;MQRRMDDYEANRKVPEGIKDMMDETEPPFTEDILIEEFPANFKMIPIKQYDGKENPAGHMHGYCTWMRIRGATQAQICLAFSLTLTGPAL
;
A
#
# COMPACT_ATOMS: atom_id res chain seq x y z
N MET A 1 33.97 1.79 -16.59
CA MET A 1 32.75 1.83 -15.76
C MET A 1 31.61 1.06 -16.40
N GLN A 2 31.37 1.21 -17.71
CA GLN A 2 30.33 0.47 -18.44
C GLN A 2 30.34 -1.05 -18.24
N ARG A 3 31.51 -1.70 -18.40
CA ARG A 3 31.68 -3.14 -18.15
C ARG A 3 31.15 -3.63 -16.81
N ARG A 4 31.30 -2.86 -15.72
CA ARG A 4 30.76 -3.26 -14.42
C ARG A 4 29.24 -3.24 -14.38
N MET A 5 28.60 -2.29 -15.07
CA MET A 5 27.13 -2.21 -15.15
C MET A 5 26.57 -3.35 -15.98
N ASP A 6 27.24 -3.69 -17.08
CA ASP A 6 26.88 -4.81 -17.94
C ASP A 6 27.01 -6.15 -17.17
N ASP A 7 28.02 -6.28 -16.30
CA ASP A 7 28.20 -7.44 -15.40
C ASP A 7 27.12 -7.52 -14.30
N TYR A 8 26.57 -6.38 -13.85
CA TYR A 8 25.46 -6.33 -12.89
C TYR A 8 24.13 -6.78 -13.52
N GLU A 9 23.86 -6.38 -14.77
CA GLU A 9 22.65 -6.78 -15.49
C GLU A 9 22.69 -8.25 -15.91
N ALA A 10 23.85 -8.75 -16.37
CA ALA A 10 24.02 -10.15 -16.79
C ALA A 10 23.90 -11.15 -15.63
N ASN A 11 24.18 -10.73 -14.40
CA ASN A 11 24.08 -11.55 -13.18
C ASN A 11 22.79 -11.31 -12.37
N ARG A 12 21.79 -10.63 -12.93
CA ARG A 12 20.44 -10.49 -12.34
C ARG A 12 19.66 -11.81 -12.41
N LYS A 13 20.25 -12.92 -12.00
CA LYS A 13 19.50 -14.13 -11.68
C LYS A 13 18.87 -13.93 -10.32
N VAL A 14 17.59 -13.57 -10.31
CA VAL A 14 16.77 -13.70 -9.11
C VAL A 14 16.81 -15.18 -8.73
N PRO A 15 17.27 -15.55 -7.52
CA PRO A 15 17.27 -16.94 -7.06
C PRO A 15 15.89 -17.55 -7.29
N GLU A 16 15.80 -18.75 -7.84
CA GLU A 16 14.52 -19.42 -8.15
C GLU A 16 13.58 -19.47 -6.94
N GLY A 17 14.12 -19.57 -5.73
CA GLY A 17 13.35 -19.53 -4.48
C GLY A 17 12.75 -18.16 -4.11
N ILE A 18 13.19 -17.05 -4.71
CA ILE A 18 12.57 -15.73 -4.52
C ILE A 18 11.39 -15.53 -5.49
N LYS A 19 11.42 -16.20 -6.65
CA LYS A 19 10.35 -16.13 -7.64
C LYS A 19 9.07 -16.81 -7.13
N ASP A 20 9.21 -17.97 -6.47
CA ASP A 20 8.11 -18.67 -5.79
C ASP A 20 7.54 -17.90 -4.58
N MET A 21 8.33 -17.02 -3.94
CA MET A 21 7.86 -16.21 -2.81
C MET A 21 7.04 -14.98 -3.23
N MET A 22 7.09 -14.61 -4.50
CA MET A 22 6.31 -13.48 -5.04
C MET A 22 5.00 -13.94 -5.70
N ASP A 23 4.88 -15.21 -6.09
CA ASP A 23 3.72 -15.75 -6.81
C ASP A 23 2.66 -16.43 -5.90
N GLU A 24 2.97 -16.74 -4.62
CA GLU A 24 2.04 -17.42 -3.70
C GLU A 24 1.64 -16.61 -2.45
N THR A 25 1.67 -15.27 -2.50
CA THR A 25 0.99 -14.50 -1.46
C THR A 25 -0.49 -14.40 -1.78
N GLU A 26 -1.32 -15.08 -0.99
CA GLU A 26 -2.75 -14.77 -0.90
C GLU A 26 -2.92 -13.25 -0.79
N PRO A 27 -3.96 -12.66 -1.43
CA PRO A 27 -4.16 -11.22 -1.39
C PRO A 27 -4.16 -10.70 0.06
N PRO A 28 -3.61 -9.51 0.32
CA PRO A 28 -3.53 -8.95 1.68
C PRO A 28 -4.92 -8.69 2.31
N PHE A 29 -5.98 -8.80 1.51
CA PHE A 29 -7.37 -8.67 1.92
C PHE A 29 -8.21 -9.83 1.39
N THR A 30 -9.27 -10.15 2.11
CA THR A 30 -10.28 -11.13 1.70
C THR A 30 -11.10 -10.64 0.50
N GLU A 31 -11.72 -11.55 -0.24
CA GLU A 31 -12.48 -11.19 -1.46
C GLU A 31 -13.60 -10.17 -1.21
N ASP A 32 -14.28 -10.24 -0.06
CA ASP A 32 -15.32 -9.28 0.35
C ASP A 32 -14.80 -7.85 0.47
N ILE A 33 -13.55 -7.67 0.90
CA ILE A 33 -12.90 -6.37 0.94
C ILE A 33 -12.54 -5.91 -0.48
N LEU A 34 -12.07 -6.82 -1.34
CA LEU A 34 -11.62 -6.49 -2.69
C LEU A 34 -12.78 -6.12 -3.64
N ILE A 35 -13.97 -6.67 -3.42
CA ILE A 35 -15.16 -6.40 -4.26
C ILE A 35 -15.94 -5.17 -3.80
N GLU A 36 -15.59 -4.58 -2.65
CA GLU A 36 -16.27 -3.41 -2.11
C GLU A 36 -16.00 -2.18 -3.00
N GLU A 37 -17.07 -1.55 -3.48
CA GLU A 37 -16.95 -0.33 -4.26
C GLU A 37 -16.86 0.89 -3.35
N PHE A 38 -16.00 1.85 -3.74
CA PHE A 38 -16.09 3.18 -3.18
C PHE A 38 -17.33 3.88 -3.73
N PRO A 39 -18.16 4.54 -2.89
CA PRO A 39 -19.24 5.36 -3.39
C PRO A 39 -18.67 6.42 -4.34
N ALA A 40 -19.35 6.69 -5.45
CA ALA A 40 -18.84 7.55 -6.54
C ALA A 40 -18.43 8.97 -6.11
N ASN A 41 -18.87 9.42 -4.93
CA ASN A 41 -18.53 10.70 -4.32
C ASN A 41 -17.46 10.61 -3.21
N PHE A 42 -16.70 9.52 -3.12
CA PHE A 42 -15.59 9.37 -2.18
C PHE A 42 -14.47 10.36 -2.52
N LYS A 43 -14.58 11.57 -1.96
CA LYS A 43 -13.60 12.64 -2.17
C LYS A 43 -12.25 12.23 -1.58
N MET A 44 -11.18 12.85 -2.08
CA MET A 44 -9.85 12.79 -1.49
C MET A 44 -9.90 12.98 0.04
N ILE A 45 -9.15 12.17 0.77
CA ILE A 45 -9.05 12.27 2.23
C ILE A 45 -8.17 13.49 2.54
N PRO A 46 -8.63 14.48 3.32
CA PRO A 46 -7.88 15.70 3.60
C PRO A 46 -6.85 15.48 4.72
N ILE A 47 -6.12 14.36 4.68
CA ILE A 47 -5.03 14.08 5.60
C ILE A 47 -3.70 14.13 4.86
N LYS A 48 -2.65 14.52 5.58
CA LYS A 48 -1.29 14.47 5.04
C LYS A 48 -0.93 13.02 4.71
N GLN A 49 -0.27 12.81 3.58
CA GLN A 49 0.30 11.50 3.28
C GLN A 49 1.45 11.17 4.25
N TYR A 50 1.56 9.90 4.59
CA TYR A 50 2.54 9.35 5.51
C TYR A 50 3.75 8.84 4.76
N ASP A 51 4.91 9.45 5.03
CA ASP A 51 6.19 9.14 4.39
C ASP A 51 7.08 8.19 5.21
N GLY A 52 6.56 7.69 6.34
CA GLY A 52 7.29 6.82 7.25
C GLY A 52 8.10 7.53 8.34
N LYS A 53 8.13 8.87 8.37
CA LYS A 53 8.98 9.63 9.32
C LYS A 53 8.23 10.20 10.52
N GLU A 54 6.92 10.34 10.41
CA GLU A 54 6.07 10.86 11.48
C GLU A 54 5.58 9.74 12.41
N ASN A 55 4.83 10.07 13.47
CA ASN A 55 4.27 9.07 14.37
C ASN A 55 3.23 8.19 13.64
N PRO A 56 3.48 6.88 13.43
CA PRO A 56 2.56 6.00 12.72
C PRO A 56 1.21 5.87 13.42
N ALA A 57 1.20 5.85 14.75
CA ALA A 57 -0.04 5.74 15.53
C ALA A 57 -0.91 7.00 15.39
N GLY A 58 -0.28 8.17 15.33
CA GLY A 58 -0.96 9.44 15.08
C GLY A 58 -1.61 9.49 13.70
N HIS A 59 -0.87 9.07 12.67
CA HIS A 59 -1.39 8.98 11.30
C HIS A 59 -2.57 8.02 11.20
N MET A 60 -2.43 6.80 11.75
CA MET A 60 -3.49 5.78 11.75
C MET A 60 -4.73 6.26 12.51
N HIS A 61 -4.57 6.92 13.65
CA HIS A 61 -5.69 7.48 14.41
C HIS A 61 -6.42 8.57 13.61
N GLY A 62 -5.68 9.50 12.99
CA GLY A 62 -6.24 10.56 12.16
C GLY A 62 -6.99 10.01 10.94
N TYR A 63 -6.40 9.05 10.25
CA TYR A 63 -7.03 8.35 9.12
C TYR A 63 -8.32 7.65 9.52
N CYS A 64 -8.27 6.78 10.53
CA CYS A 64 -9.44 6.03 11.00
C CYS A 64 -10.57 6.96 11.49
N THR A 65 -10.22 8.07 12.15
CA THR A 65 -11.19 9.08 12.58
C THR A 65 -11.90 9.70 11.39
N TRP A 66 -11.15 10.13 10.37
CA TRP A 66 -11.71 10.71 9.15
C TRP A 66 -12.62 9.75 8.38
N MET A 67 -12.20 8.50 8.23
CA MET A 67 -12.98 7.49 7.53
C MET A 67 -14.32 7.20 8.23
N ARG A 68 -14.30 7.09 9.57
CA ARG A 68 -15.52 6.89 10.37
C ARG A 68 -16.45 8.09 10.31
N ILE A 69 -15.94 9.33 10.34
CA ILE A 69 -16.75 10.55 10.16
C ILE A 69 -17.49 10.53 8.80
N ARG A 70 -16.89 9.94 7.78
CA ARG A 70 -17.51 9.78 6.45
C ARG A 70 -18.44 8.57 6.34
N GLY A 71 -18.62 7.79 7.41
CA GLY A 71 -19.43 6.58 7.40
C GLY A 71 -18.83 5.45 6.57
N ALA A 72 -17.52 5.42 6.37
CA ALA A 72 -16.86 4.37 5.60
C ALA A 72 -16.99 3.01 6.27
N THR A 73 -17.15 1.97 5.46
CA THR A 73 -17.12 0.57 5.91
C THR A 73 -15.69 0.15 6.29
N GLN A 74 -15.54 -0.95 7.03
CA GLN A 74 -14.20 -1.49 7.34
C GLN A 74 -13.42 -1.87 6.08
N ALA A 75 -14.10 -2.41 5.06
CA ALA A 75 -13.48 -2.70 3.76
C ALA A 75 -12.94 -1.42 3.09
N GLN A 76 -13.72 -0.34 3.08
CA GLN A 76 -13.27 0.96 2.55
C GLN A 76 -12.09 1.55 3.34
N ILE A 77 -12.05 1.35 4.67
CA ILE A 77 -10.93 1.72 5.54
C ILE A 77 -9.66 0.92 5.18
N CYS A 78 -9.79 -0.36 4.84
CA CYS A 78 -8.65 -1.15 4.40
C CYS A 78 -8.15 -0.70 3.02
N LEU A 79 -9.06 -0.60 2.05
CA LEU A 79 -8.73 -0.26 0.66
C LEU A 79 -8.10 1.13 0.52
N ALA A 80 -8.64 2.14 1.21
CA ALA A 80 -8.20 3.53 1.04
C ALA A 80 -6.94 3.87 1.84
N PHE A 81 -6.46 3.00 2.74
CA PHE A 81 -5.30 3.31 3.57
C PHE A 81 -4.04 3.51 2.72
N SER A 82 -3.87 2.69 1.68
CA SER A 82 -2.76 2.78 0.72
C SER A 82 -2.64 4.16 0.07
N LEU A 83 -3.76 4.84 -0.18
CA LEU A 83 -3.81 6.20 -0.76
C LEU A 83 -3.19 7.27 0.14
N THR A 84 -3.01 6.94 1.43
CA THR A 84 -2.43 7.81 2.44
C THR A 84 -0.92 7.64 2.56
N LEU A 85 -0.33 6.67 1.87
CA LEU A 85 1.10 6.37 1.94
C LEU A 85 1.86 7.11 0.84
N THR A 86 3.11 7.46 1.11
CA THR A 86 3.99 8.10 0.13
C THR A 86 5.45 7.76 0.41
N GLY A 87 6.32 7.98 -0.57
CA GLY A 87 7.76 7.76 -0.41
C GLY A 87 8.10 6.34 0.06
N PRO A 88 9.04 6.17 1.02
CA PRO A 88 9.46 4.86 1.52
C PRO A 88 8.40 4.06 2.28
N ALA A 89 7.26 4.65 2.59
CA ALA A 89 6.15 3.98 3.26
C ALA A 89 5.12 3.38 2.30
N LEU A 90 5.23 3.67 0.99
CA LEU A 90 4.44 3.04 -0.07
C LEU A 90 5.13 1.75 -0.54
#